data_AF-A0A3C1WUX3-F1
#
_entry.id   AF-A0A3C1WUX3-F1
#
_cell.length_a   1.000
_cell.length_b   1.000
_cell.length_c   1.000
_cell.angle_alpha   90.00
_cell.angle_beta   90.00
_cell.angle_gamma   90.00
#
_symmetry.space_group_name_H-M   'P 1'
#
loop_
_entity.id
_entity.type
_entity.pdbx_description
1 polymer ?
#
loop_
_entity_poly.entity_id
_entity_poly.type
_entity_poly.pdbx_seq_one_letter_code
_entity_poly.pdbx_strand_id
1 'polypeptide(L)'
;LGVFHPHENLHHIKKENIGLIEVMGLAVLPSRLKKEIFEDLADALVSGADIRLNPELEKHADWVDEIRPKYPQGFTKENVEGILREEVGQVFRQVLEDAGVFKLTPEGHEAFMRFIKTL
;
A
#
# COMPACT_ATOMS: atom_id res chain seq x y z
N LEU A 1 -1.90 17.88 5.53
CA LEU A 1 -1.64 16.55 6.15
C LEU A 1 -0.53 16.74 7.19
N GLY A 2 -0.60 16.09 8.34
CA GLY A 2 0.42 16.17 9.41
C GLY A 2 1.65 15.32 9.11
N VAL A 3 2.69 15.42 9.96
CA VAL A 3 4.01 14.77 9.76
C VAL A 3 3.96 13.23 9.62
N PHE A 4 2.91 12.58 10.15
CA PHE A 4 2.75 11.11 10.15
C PHE A 4 1.57 10.65 9.27
N HIS A 5 1.59 11.02 7.99
CA HIS A 5 0.68 10.47 7.00
C HIS A 5 1.46 9.63 5.99
N PRO A 6 0.87 8.55 5.46
CA PRO A 6 1.44 7.89 4.29
C PRO A 6 1.67 8.91 3.18
N HIS A 7 2.70 8.71 2.37
CA HIS A 7 2.93 9.54 1.19
C HIS A 7 1.73 9.46 0.22
N GLU A 8 1.50 10.52 -0.56
CA GLU A 8 0.32 10.66 -1.43
C GLU A 8 0.16 9.48 -2.41
N ASN A 9 1.28 8.93 -2.89
CA ASN A 9 1.28 7.76 -3.77
C ASN A 9 0.71 6.49 -3.11
N LEU A 10 0.62 6.41 -1.77
CA LEU A 10 0.08 5.24 -1.05
C LEU A 10 -1.41 5.40 -0.69
N HIS A 11 -2.02 6.56 -0.94
CA HIS A 11 -3.39 6.88 -0.50
C HIS A 11 -4.48 6.06 -1.18
N HIS A 12 -4.17 5.46 -2.33
CA HIS A 12 -5.07 4.53 -3.03
C HIS A 12 -5.42 3.33 -2.14
N ILE A 13 -4.47 2.79 -1.36
CA ILE A 13 -4.72 1.76 -0.34
C ILE A 13 -4.88 2.36 1.07
N LYS A 14 -3.97 3.24 1.51
CA LYS A 14 -3.97 3.74 2.89
C LYS A 14 -3.95 5.26 2.94
N LYS A 15 -5.10 5.86 3.24
CA LYS A 15 -5.26 7.32 3.35
C LYS A 15 -5.42 7.81 4.79
N GLU A 16 -5.86 6.94 5.70
CA GLU A 16 -6.04 7.30 7.10
C GLU A 16 -4.67 7.45 7.78
N ASN A 17 -4.61 8.26 8.83
CA ASN A 17 -3.39 8.56 9.59
C ASN A 17 -2.66 7.28 10.04
N ILE A 18 -1.34 7.36 10.17
CA ILE A 18 -0.54 6.29 10.79
C ILE A 18 -0.93 6.22 12.27
N GLY A 19 -1.54 5.11 12.68
CA GLY A 19 -2.02 4.88 14.02
C GLY A 19 -1.00 4.19 14.92
N LEU A 20 -1.39 3.94 16.17
CA LEU A 20 -0.53 3.27 17.17
C LEU A 20 -0.18 1.84 16.76
N ILE A 21 -1.06 1.14 16.05
CA ILE A 21 -0.83 -0.25 15.63
C ILE A 21 0.19 -0.34 14.49
N GLU A 22 0.17 0.64 13.57
CA GLU A 22 1.17 0.73 12.51
C GLU A 22 2.55 1.07 13.07
N VAL A 23 2.62 1.95 14.08
CA VAL A 23 3.87 2.24 14.81
C VAL A 23 4.42 1.00 15.53
N MET A 24 3.55 0.08 15.96
CA MET A 24 3.93 -1.21 16.53
C MET A 24 4.28 -2.27 15.47
N GLY A 25 4.20 -1.93 14.17
CA GLY A 25 4.57 -2.82 13.06
C GLY A 25 3.42 -3.69 12.52
N LEU A 26 2.17 -3.43 12.91
CA LEU A 26 1.00 -4.15 12.41
C LEU A 26 0.20 -3.29 11.43
N ALA A 27 0.04 -3.80 10.21
CA ALA A 27 -0.86 -3.24 9.21
C ALA A 27 -2.17 -4.04 9.14
N VAL A 28 -3.31 -3.34 9.15
CA VAL A 28 -4.64 -3.95 9.02
C VAL A 28 -5.34 -3.41 7.78
N LEU A 29 -5.81 -4.32 6.93
CA LEU A 29 -6.60 -3.95 5.76
C LEU A 29 -7.97 -3.38 6.19
N PRO A 30 -8.33 -2.14 5.78
CA PRO A 30 -9.66 -1.60 5.99
C PRO A 30 -10.74 -2.50 5.36
N SER A 31 -11.81 -2.78 6.10
CA SER A 31 -12.91 -3.63 5.60
C SER A 31 -13.52 -3.14 4.28
N ARG A 32 -13.58 -1.82 4.08
CA ARG A 32 -14.02 -1.19 2.82
C ARG A 32 -13.22 -1.65 1.60
N LEU A 33 -11.91 -1.89 1.76
CA LEU A 33 -11.03 -2.29 0.66
C LEU A 33 -11.12 -3.76 0.32
N LYS A 34 -11.69 -4.59 1.20
CA LYS A 34 -11.80 -6.01 0.91
C LYS A 34 -12.63 -6.25 -0.35
N LYS A 35 -13.82 -5.65 -0.40
CA LYS A 35 -14.68 -5.74 -1.58
C LYS A 35 -14.09 -4.98 -2.77
N GLU A 36 -13.69 -3.74 -2.53
CA GLU A 36 -13.20 -2.83 -3.57
C GLU A 36 -12.00 -3.41 -4.34
N ILE A 37 -11.03 -4.02 -3.64
CA ILE A 37 -9.83 -4.60 -4.25
C ILE A 37 -10.08 -6.03 -4.73
N PHE A 38 -10.56 -6.92 -3.84
CA PHE A 38 -10.57 -8.36 -4.14
C PHE A 38 -11.80 -8.83 -4.90
N GLU A 39 -12.81 -7.98 -5.08
CA GLU A 39 -13.98 -8.25 -5.91
C GLU A 39 -14.00 -7.29 -7.11
N ASP A 40 -14.28 -6.01 -6.87
CA ASP A 40 -14.59 -5.06 -7.95
C ASP A 40 -13.38 -4.78 -8.87
N LEU A 41 -12.20 -4.53 -8.28
CA LEU A 41 -10.96 -4.32 -9.04
C LEU A 41 -10.48 -5.63 -9.68
N ALA A 42 -10.56 -6.76 -8.96
CA ALA A 42 -10.18 -8.05 -9.50
C ALA A 42 -10.97 -8.38 -10.79
N ASP A 43 -12.29 -8.21 -10.76
CA ASP A 43 -13.16 -8.43 -11.92
C ASP A 43 -12.86 -7.46 -13.07
N ALA A 44 -12.58 -6.19 -12.77
CA ALA A 44 -12.19 -5.21 -13.79
C ALA A 44 -10.86 -5.59 -14.47
N LEU A 45 -9.87 -6.06 -13.71
CA LEU A 45 -8.58 -6.50 -14.23
C LEU A 45 -8.71 -7.75 -15.11
N VAL A 46 -9.51 -8.73 -14.70
CA VAL A 46 -9.75 -9.96 -15.49
C VAL A 46 -10.54 -9.67 -16.76
N SER A 47 -11.55 -8.82 -16.69
CA SER A 47 -12.38 -8.45 -17.85
C SER A 47 -11.69 -7.49 -18.83
N GLY A 48 -10.61 -6.84 -18.39
CA GLY A 48 -9.91 -5.80 -19.17
C GLY A 48 -10.70 -4.49 -19.23
N ALA A 49 -11.61 -4.26 -18.29
CA ALA A 49 -12.37 -3.01 -18.20
C ALA A 49 -11.45 -1.82 -17.90
N ASP A 50 -11.79 -0.65 -18.42
CA ASP A 50 -11.10 0.59 -18.08
C ASP A 50 -11.53 1.07 -16.69
N ILE A 51 -10.69 0.80 -15.70
CA ILE A 51 -10.88 1.17 -14.29
C ILE A 51 -10.95 2.69 -14.07
N ARG A 52 -10.41 3.51 -14.99
CA ARG A 52 -10.50 4.98 -14.89
C ARG A 52 -11.91 5.49 -15.11
N LEU A 53 -12.76 4.71 -15.77
CA LEU A 53 -14.16 5.05 -15.98
C LEU A 53 -15.05 4.70 -14.79
N ASN A 54 -14.51 3.98 -13.79
CA ASN A 54 -15.23 3.63 -12.56
C ASN A 54 -14.80 4.58 -11.43
N PRO A 55 -15.69 5.47 -10.94
CA PRO A 55 -15.37 6.43 -9.88
C PRO A 55 -14.87 5.81 -8.58
N GLU A 56 -15.22 4.55 -8.29
CA GLU A 56 -14.76 3.87 -7.07
C GLU A 56 -13.36 3.29 -7.23
N LEU A 57 -12.96 2.95 -8.45
CA LEU A 57 -11.70 2.28 -8.78
C LEU A 57 -10.64 3.22 -9.40
N GLU A 58 -11.03 4.40 -9.88
CA GLU A 58 -10.15 5.38 -10.54
C GLU A 58 -8.88 5.66 -9.74
N LYS A 59 -9.00 5.77 -8.41
CA LYS A 59 -7.87 6.00 -7.49
C LYS A 59 -6.81 4.90 -7.50
N HIS A 60 -7.13 3.70 -7.99
CA HIS A 60 -6.20 2.58 -8.14
C HIS A 60 -5.55 2.51 -9.52
N ALA A 61 -6.00 3.33 -10.48
CA ALA A 61 -5.64 3.17 -11.87
C ALA A 61 -4.13 3.34 -12.12
N ASP A 62 -3.54 4.36 -11.51
CA ASP A 62 -2.10 4.61 -11.67
C ASP A 62 -1.27 3.50 -11.00
N TRP A 63 -1.70 3.01 -9.83
CA TRP A 63 -1.08 1.85 -9.18
C TRP A 63 -1.18 0.58 -10.03
N VAL A 64 -2.34 0.33 -10.65
CA VAL A 64 -2.52 -0.80 -11.57
C VAL A 64 -1.56 -0.71 -12.76
N ASP A 65 -1.37 0.48 -13.32
CA ASP A 65 -0.44 0.69 -14.42
C ASP A 65 1.02 0.49 -14.01
N GLU A 66 1.37 0.80 -12.76
CA GLU A 66 2.70 0.51 -12.20
C GLU A 66 2.95 -0.99 -12.01
N ILE A 67 1.94 -1.76 -11.59
CA ILE A 67 2.11 -3.20 -11.33
C ILE A 67 1.93 -4.08 -12.57
N ARG A 68 1.15 -3.64 -13.57
CA ARG A 68 0.85 -4.43 -14.78
C ARG A 68 2.11 -4.94 -15.50
N PRO A 69 3.21 -4.17 -15.66
CA PRO A 69 4.46 -4.66 -16.24
C PRO A 69 5.12 -5.80 -15.47
N LYS A 70 4.85 -5.94 -14.16
CA LYS A 70 5.40 -7.03 -13.31
C LYS A 70 4.75 -8.38 -13.61
N TYR A 71 3.57 -8.38 -14.24
CA TYR A 71 2.76 -9.58 -14.51
C TYR A 71 2.50 -9.74 -16.02
N PRO A 72 3.52 -10.11 -16.82
CA PRO A 72 3.40 -10.22 -18.27
C PRO A 72 2.40 -11.28 -18.75
N GLN A 73 2.08 -12.26 -17.90
CA GLN A 73 1.04 -13.26 -18.14
C GLN A 73 -0.39 -12.70 -18.10
N GLY A 74 -0.56 -11.45 -17.65
CA GLY A 74 -1.86 -10.82 -17.45
C GLY A 74 -2.60 -11.29 -16.21
N PHE A 75 -3.81 -10.74 -16.03
CA PHE A 75 -4.68 -11.04 -14.90
C PHE A 75 -5.75 -12.06 -15.32
N THR A 76 -5.85 -13.15 -14.57
CA THR A 76 -6.84 -14.21 -14.76
C THR A 76 -7.59 -14.46 -13.47
N LYS A 77 -8.73 -15.15 -13.52
CA LYS A 77 -9.53 -15.45 -12.32
C LYS A 77 -8.74 -16.28 -11.29
N GLU A 78 -7.78 -17.07 -11.76
CA GLU A 78 -6.98 -17.96 -10.95
C GLU A 78 -5.80 -17.24 -10.25
N ASN A 79 -5.32 -16.12 -10.81
CA ASN A 79 -4.11 -15.44 -10.32
C ASN A 79 -4.38 -14.07 -9.68
N VAL A 80 -5.48 -13.40 -10.04
CA VAL A 80 -5.69 -11.97 -9.73
C VAL A 80 -5.76 -11.70 -8.23
N GLU A 81 -6.43 -12.56 -7.45
CA GLU A 81 -6.53 -12.39 -6.00
C GLU A 81 -5.15 -12.51 -5.32
N GLY A 82 -4.33 -13.46 -5.79
CA GLY A 82 -2.97 -13.65 -5.28
C GLY A 82 -2.07 -12.45 -5.58
N ILE A 83 -2.15 -11.93 -6.81
CA ILE A 83 -1.41 -10.73 -7.24
C ILE A 83 -1.82 -9.53 -6.40
N LEU A 84 -3.12 -9.26 -6.27
CA LEU A 84 -3.62 -8.13 -5.50
C LEU A 84 -3.25 -8.24 -4.02
N ARG A 85 -3.28 -9.45 -3.44
CA ARG A 85 -2.86 -9.67 -2.04
C ARG A 85 -1.38 -9.33 -1.85
N GLU A 86 -0.52 -9.75 -2.78
CA GLU A 86 0.91 -9.45 -2.74
C GLU A 86 1.17 -7.95 -2.85
N GLU A 87 0.63 -7.30 -3.88
CA GLU A 87 0.88 -5.88 -4.13
C GLU A 87 0.28 -4.99 -3.04
N VAL A 88 -0.90 -5.32 -2.49
CA VAL A 88 -1.44 -4.64 -1.30
C VAL A 88 -0.50 -4.80 -0.10
N GLY A 89 0.08 -5.99 0.09
CA GLY A 89 1.09 -6.24 1.13
C GLY A 89 2.34 -5.37 0.95
N GLN A 90 2.80 -5.18 -0.29
CA GLN A 90 3.93 -4.31 -0.62
C GLN A 90 3.63 -2.85 -0.25
N VAL A 91 2.42 -2.36 -0.57
CA VAL A 91 1.99 -1.00 -0.19
C VAL A 91 1.94 -0.84 1.33
N PHE A 92 1.39 -1.82 2.06
CA PHE A 92 1.40 -1.78 3.53
C PHE A 92 2.80 -1.83 4.13
N ARG A 93 3.74 -2.58 3.53
CA ARG A 93 5.14 -2.57 3.97
C ARG A 93 5.73 -1.16 3.87
N GLN A 94 5.50 -0.47 2.76
CA GLN A 94 5.95 0.92 2.58
C GLN A 94 5.33 1.88 3.61
N VAL A 95 4.03 1.72 3.90
CA VAL A 95 3.37 2.50 4.97
C VAL A 95 4.04 2.29 6.34
N LEU A 96 4.42 1.05 6.67
CA LEU A 96 5.12 0.76 7.93
C LEU A 96 6.55 1.32 7.94
N GLU A 97 7.25 1.29 6.81
CA GLU A 97 8.56 1.93 6.65
C GLU A 97 8.47 3.45 6.83
N ASP A 98 7.38 4.08 6.41
CA ASP A 98 7.10 5.50 6.62
C ASP A 98 6.86 5.84 8.10
N ALA A 99 6.28 4.92 8.88
CA ALA A 99 6.02 5.10 10.31
C ALA A 99 7.28 5.19 11.18
N GLY A 100 8.42 4.68 10.71
CA GLY A 100 9.69 4.71 11.45
C GLY A 100 10.24 6.12 11.63
N VAL A 101 10.46 6.55 12.88
CA VAL A 101 11.11 7.83 13.23
C VAL A 101 12.59 7.82 12.85
N PHE A 102 13.29 6.73 13.18
CA PHE A 102 14.64 6.45 12.70
C PHE A 102 14.55 5.40 11.61
N LYS A 103 14.93 5.76 10.38
CA LYS A 103 14.88 4.83 9.24
C LYS A 103 15.92 3.73 9.41
N LEU A 104 15.69 2.58 8.77
CA LEU A 104 16.60 1.44 8.80
C LEU A 104 17.82 1.63 7.86
N THR A 105 18.46 2.80 7.96
CA THR A 105 19.66 3.19 7.21
C THR A 105 20.82 3.43 8.19
N PRO A 106 22.08 3.47 7.73
CA PRO A 106 23.22 3.83 8.57
C PRO A 106 23.00 5.16 9.31
N GLU A 107 22.49 6.18 8.63
CA GLU A 107 22.22 7.51 9.20
C GLU A 107 21.11 7.46 10.26
N GLY A 108 20.05 6.70 9.98
CA GLY A 108 18.97 6.48 10.94
C GLY A 108 19.44 5.74 12.19
N HIS A 109 20.29 4.72 12.03
CA HIS A 109 20.90 4.00 13.14
C HIS A 109 21.82 4.90 13.97
N GLU A 110 22.66 5.72 13.34
CA GLU A 110 23.50 6.69 14.06
C GLU A 110 22.67 7.72 14.84
N ALA A 111 21.59 8.22 14.23
CA ALA A 111 20.67 9.15 14.88
C ALA A 111 19.96 8.51 16.07
N PHE A 112 19.51 7.25 15.93
CA PHE A 112 18.95 6.47 17.03
C PHE A 112 19.95 6.30 18.17
N MET A 113 21.20 5.94 17.86
CA MET A 113 22.25 5.79 18.88
C MET A 113 22.59 7.11 19.57
N ARG A 114 22.53 8.25 18.87
CA ARG A 114 22.65 9.58 19.51
C ARG A 114 21.52 9.81 20.51
N PHE A 115 20.27 9.49 20.16
CA PHE A 115 19.13 9.62 21.05
C PHE A 115 19.25 8.73 22.29
N ILE A 116 19.62 7.45 22.12
CA ILE A 116 19.80 6.51 23.25
C ILE A 116 20.85 7.01 24.24
N LYS A 117 21.90 7.70 23.78
CA LYS A 117 22.93 8.29 24.66
C LYS A 117 22.44 9.49 25.48
N THR A 118 21.23 10.00 25.23
CA THR A 118 20.62 11.11 25.99
C THR A 118 19.64 10.66 27.07
N LEU A 119 19.31 9.36 27.10
CA LEU A 119 18.46 8.71 28.11
C LEU A 119 19.31 8.17 29.26
#